data_AF-A0A7W3RJ77-F1
#
_entry.id   AF-A0A7W3RJ77-F1
#
_cell.length_a   1.000
_cell.length_b   1.000
_cell.length_c   1.000
_cell.angle_alpha   90.00
_cell.angle_beta   90.00
_cell.angle_gamma   90.00
#
_symmetry.space_group_name_H-M   'P 1'
#
loop_
_entity.id
_entity.type
_entity.pdbx_description
1 polymer ?
#
loop_
_entity_poly.entity_id
_entity_poly.type
_entity_poly.pdbx_seq_one_letter_code
_entity_poly.pdbx_strand_id
1 'polypeptide(L)' 'MEDHSFEVPQTSGVKFHDMVTVVLGGAGTITHIVNSTGATVTTSNNVAYLTNYP' A
#
# COMPACT_ATOMS: atom_id res chain seq x y z
N MET A 1 -11.74 -0.05 7.56
CA MET A 1 -10.80 0.72 6.74
C MET A 1 -9.44 0.48 7.33
N GLU A 2 -8.49 0.05 6.53
CA GLU A 2 -7.09 -0.06 6.93
C GLU A 2 -6.35 1.17 6.39
N ASP A 3 -5.41 1.69 7.19
CA ASP A 3 -4.67 2.91 6.86
C ASP A 3 -3.53 2.61 5.88
N HIS A 4 -2.75 1.57 6.15
CA HIS A 4 -1.66 1.11 5.30
C HIS A 4 -1.35 -0.37 5.49
N SER A 5 -0.89 -1.04 4.43
CA SER A 5 -0.57 -2.47 4.48
C SER A 5 0.79 -2.78 5.10
N PHE A 6 1.71 -1.81 5.07
CA PHE A 6 3.05 -1.95 5.63
C PHE A 6 3.39 -0.72 6.47
N GLU A 7 3.93 -0.93 7.68
CA GLU A 7 4.52 0.14 8.49
C GLU A 7 6.01 -0.10 8.67
N VAL A 8 6.84 0.89 8.30
CA VAL A 8 8.29 0.76 8.37
C VAL A 8 8.97 2.07 8.81
N PRO A 9 10.13 2.01 9.49
CA PRO A 9 10.89 3.21 9.83
C PRO A 9 11.40 3.95 8.58
N GLN A 10 11.21 5.28 8.53
CA GLN A 10 11.84 6.12 7.50
C GLN A 10 13.31 6.39 7.83
N THR A 11 14.18 5.47 7.39
CA THR A 11 15.64 5.60 7.51
C THR A 11 16.29 5.23 6.17
N SER A 12 17.50 5.74 5.89
CA SER A 12 18.13 5.58 4.57
C SER A 12 18.40 4.13 4.14
N GLY A 13 18.42 3.20 5.09
CA GLY A 13 18.67 1.76 4.85
C GLY A 13 17.42 0.92 4.61
N VAL A 14 16.22 1.45 4.87
CA VAL A 14 14.96 0.72 4.67
C VAL A 14 14.41 1.09 3.31
N LYS A 15 14.30 0.12 2.39
CA LYS A 15 13.84 0.34 1.02
C LYS A 15 12.97 -0.82 0.55
N PHE A 16 12.00 -0.50 -0.30
CA PHE A 16 11.15 -1.46 -1.00
C PHE A 16 11.13 -1.09 -2.49
N HIS A 17 11.02 -2.12 -3.31
CA HIS A 17 10.90 -2.01 -4.75
C HIS A 17 9.73 -2.88 -5.22
N ASP A 18 8.94 -2.36 -6.15
CA ASP A 18 7.86 -3.10 -6.82
C ASP A 18 6.82 -3.72 -5.87
N MET A 19 6.20 -2.88 -5.05
CA MET A 19 5.12 -3.28 -4.15
C MET A 19 3.77 -3.33 -4.86
N VAL A 20 2.91 -4.24 -4.39
CA VAL A 20 1.51 -4.35 -4.82
C VAL A 20 0.60 -4.58 -3.62
N THR A 21 -0.53 -3.89 -3.59
CA THR A 21 -1.62 -4.11 -2.63
C THR A 21 -2.91 -4.45 -3.38
N VAL A 22 -3.65 -5.45 -2.90
CA VAL A 22 -4.88 -5.96 -3.54
C VAL A 22 -5.99 -6.11 -2.50
N VAL A 23 -7.17 -5.59 -2.80
CA VAL A 23 -8.40 -5.94 -2.07
C VAL A 23 -9.05 -7.12 -2.79
N LEU A 24 -9.16 -8.25 -2.09
CA LEU A 24 -9.82 -9.45 -2.62
C LEU A 24 -11.33 -9.36 -2.42
N GLY A 25 -12.10 -9.78 -3.42
CA GLY A 25 -13.54 -9.53 -3.54
C GLY A 25 -14.34 -9.87 -2.27
N GLY A 26 -15.10 -8.88 -1.77
CA GLY A 26 -15.98 -9.05 -0.61
C GLY A 26 -16.31 -7.72 0.06
N ALA A 27 -15.28 -7.00 0.51
CA ALA A 27 -15.33 -5.64 1.04
C ALA A 27 -13.91 -5.23 1.46
N GLY A 28 -13.62 -3.94 1.49
CA GLY A 28 -12.35 -3.46 2.02
C GLY A 28 -11.87 -2.19 1.35
N THR A 29 -11.17 -1.39 2.15
CA THR A 29 -10.41 -0.23 1.68
C THR A 29 -9.10 -0.21 2.45
N ILE A 30 -8.02 -0.08 1.70
CA ILE A 30 -6.65 0.14 2.17
C ILE A 30 -6.23 1.52 1.68
N THR A 31 -5.89 2.42 2.59
CA THR A 31 -5.71 3.84 2.25
C THR A 31 -4.37 4.10 1.57
N HIS A 32 -3.32 3.41 2.02
CA HIS A 32 -1.95 3.49 1.49
C HIS A 32 -1.32 2.11 1.35
N ILE A 33 -0.28 2.01 0.52
CA ILE A 33 0.49 0.77 0.41
C ILE A 33 1.42 0.66 1.63
N VAL A 34 2.19 1.70 1.93
CA VAL A 34 3.18 1.72 3.04
C VAL A 34 3.19 3.08 3.71
N ASN A 35 3.17 3.12 5.05
CA ASN A 35 3.06 4.35 5.84
C ASN A 35 1.97 5.27 5.26
N SER A 36 2.34 6.45 4.73
CA SER A 36 1.44 7.40 4.07
C SER A 36 1.58 7.45 2.54
N THR A 37 2.17 6.42 1.93
CA THR A 37 2.54 6.38 0.50
C THR A 37 1.86 5.22 -0.25
N GLY A 38 1.52 5.48 -1.51
CA GLY A 38 0.82 4.53 -2.39
C GLY A 38 -0.67 4.85 -2.49
N ALA A 39 -1.27 4.46 -3.62
CA ALA A 39 -2.67 4.76 -3.91
C ALA A 39 -3.63 3.90 -3.08
N THR A 40 -4.79 4.47 -2.76
CA THR A 40 -5.88 3.75 -2.09
C THR A 40 -6.41 2.61 -2.95
N VAL A 41 -6.58 1.45 -2.33
CA VAL A 41 -7.17 0.25 -2.93
C VAL A 41 -8.56 0.04 -2.36
N THR A 42 -9.54 -0.14 -3.23
CA THR A 42 -10.97 -0.35 -2.88
C THR A 42 -11.51 -1.53 -3.66
N THR A 43 -12.77 -1.91 -3.43
CA THR A 43 -13.41 -2.96 -4.25
C THR A 43 -13.57 -2.59 -5.73
N SER A 44 -13.67 -1.29 -6.08
CA SER A 44 -13.78 -0.82 -7.47
C SER A 44 -12.43 -0.52 -8.12
N ASN A 45 -11.41 -0.22 -7.32
CA ASN A 45 -10.01 -0.11 -7.74
C ASN A 45 -9.18 -1.10 -6.92
N ASN A 46 -9.24 -2.37 -7.32
CA ASN A 46 -8.84 -3.49 -6.47
C ASN A 46 -7.33 -3.79 -6.45
N VAL A 47 -6.53 -3.05 -7.21
CA VAL A 47 -5.06 -3.18 -7.22
C VAL A 47 -4.40 -1.81 -7.22
N ALA A 48 -3.32 -1.65 -6.46
CA ALA A 48 -2.40 -0.53 -6.59
C ALA A 48 -0.95 -1.01 -6.52
N TYR A 49 -0.09 -0.29 -7.25
CA TYR A 49 1.34 -0.54 -7.32
C TYR A 49 2.12 0.65 -6.76
N LEU A 50 3.26 0.38 -6.13
CA LEU A 50 4.25 1.38 -5.75
C LEU A 50 5.63 0.85 -6.14
N THR A 51 6.23 1.45 -7.15
CA THR A 51 7.48 0.95 -7.74
C THR A 51 8.69 1.16 -6.83
N ASN A 52 8.68 2.18 -5.96
CA ASN A 52 9.80 2.48 -5.08
C ASN A 52 9.33 3.10 -3.76
N TYR A 53 9.99 2.72 -2.66
CA TYR A 53 9.86 3.34 -1.34
C TYR A 53 11.19 3.23 -0.56
N PRO A 54 11.56 4.17 0.32
CA PRO A 54 10.97 5.50 0.44
C PRO A 54 11.09 6.25 -0.88
#